data_AF-A0A4R2ZZA7-F1
#
_entry.id   AF-A0A4R2ZZA7-F1
#
_cell.length_a   1.000
_cell.length_b   1.000
_cell.length_c   1.000
_cell.angle_alpha   90.00
_cell.angle_beta   90.00
_cell.angle_gamma   90.00
#
_symmetry.space_group_name_H-M   'P 1'
#
loop_
_entity.id
_entity.type
_entity.pdbx_description
1 polymer ?
#
loop_
_entity_poly.entity_id
_entity_poly.type
_entity_poly.pdbx_seq_one_letter_code
_entity_poly.pdbx_strand_id
1 'polypeptide(L)'
;MLLFLVVLFVLDSSLLLVAAPICPSKLKGTECMLCGMTRAFLKIKEGDFSLAHQFNRGSIILFSLIIVNSIIFISEKIINHKKL
;
A
#
# COMPACT_ATOMS: atom_id res chain seq x y z
N MET A 1 7.98 -2.87 5.36
CA MET A 1 7.06 -3.23 4.26
C MET A 1 6.18 -4.41 4.65
N LEU A 2 6.74 -5.49 5.22
CA LEU A 2 5.96 -6.64 5.70
C LEU A 2 4.87 -6.26 6.72
N LEU A 3 5.20 -5.50 7.77
CA LEU A 3 4.19 -5.03 8.74
C LEU A 3 3.05 -4.26 8.07
N PHE A 4 3.38 -3.39 7.10
CA PHE A 4 2.37 -2.65 6.34
C PHE A 4 1.44 -3.60 5.56
N LEU A 5 1.98 -4.62 4.90
CA LEU A 5 1.17 -5.62 4.20
C LEU A 5 0.29 -6.41 5.17
N VAL A 6 0.84 -6.85 6.31
CA VAL A 6 0.07 -7.53 7.36
C VAL A 6 -1.08 -6.63 7.82
N VAL A 7 -0.80 -5.37 8.16
CA VAL A 7 -1.83 -4.42 8.57
C VAL A 7 -2.89 -4.24 7.49
N LEU A 8 -2.49 -4.06 6.23
CA LEU A 8 -3.41 -3.83 5.12
C LEU A 8 -4.38 -5.01 4.89
N PHE A 9 -3.88 -6.24 4.98
CA PHE A 9 -4.65 -7.45 4.68
C PHE A 9 -5.39 -8.03 5.90
N VAL A 10 -4.92 -7.78 7.13
CA VAL A 10 -5.53 -8.30 8.36
C VAL A 10 -6.56 -7.34 8.94
N LEU A 11 -6.34 -6.02 8.87
CA LEU A 11 -7.28 -5.05 9.41
C LEU A 11 -8.46 -4.77 8.47
N ASP A 12 -9.57 -4.42 9.09
CA ASP A 12 -10.76 -3.95 8.40
C ASP A 12 -10.50 -2.66 7.61
N SER A 13 -11.05 -2.58 6.39
CA SER A 13 -10.85 -1.43 5.49
C SER A 13 -11.41 -0.13 6.08
N SER A 14 -12.54 -0.18 6.79
CA SER A 14 -13.16 1.00 7.41
C SER A 14 -12.32 1.53 8.56
N LEU A 15 -11.75 0.63 9.38
CA LEU A 15 -10.84 1.02 10.46
C LEU A 15 -9.59 1.72 9.91
N LEU A 16 -9.00 1.17 8.84
CA LEU A 16 -7.84 1.78 8.18
C LEU A 16 -8.17 3.15 7.58
N LEU A 17 -9.39 3.36 7.08
CA LEU A 17 -9.85 4.65 6.55
C LEU A 17 -10.07 5.68 7.66
N VAL A 18 -10.67 5.28 8.79
CA VAL A 18 -10.91 6.16 9.93
C VAL A 18 -9.60 6.57 10.60
N ALA A 19 -8.64 5.65 10.69
CA ALA A 19 -7.32 5.93 11.25
C ALA A 19 -6.41 6.75 10.30
N ALA A 20 -6.75 6.85 9.01
CA ALA A 20 -5.93 7.58 8.05
C ALA A 20 -5.98 9.10 8.32
N PRO A 21 -4.83 9.77 8.46
CA PRO A 21 -4.81 11.21 8.69
C PRO A 21 -5.31 11.97 7.46
N ILE A 22 -5.92 13.12 7.72
CA ILE A 22 -6.31 14.04 6.65
C ILE A 22 -5.04 14.58 5.99
N CYS A 23 -4.98 14.52 4.66
CA CYS A 23 -3.83 15.00 3.89
C CYS A 23 -3.74 16.54 3.95
N PRO A 24 -2.63 17.12 4.46
CA PRO A 24 -2.48 18.57 4.57
C PRO A 24 -2.50 19.28 3.21
N SER A 25 -1.94 18.67 2.16
CA SER A 25 -1.97 19.24 0.81
C SER A 25 -3.39 19.35 0.27
N LYS A 26 -4.27 18.38 0.57
CA LYS A 26 -5.69 18.47 0.21
C LYS A 26 -6.38 19.64 0.92
N LEU A 27 -6.06 19.87 2.20
CA LEU A 27 -6.59 21.02 2.93
C LEU A 27 -6.12 22.36 2.34
N LYS A 28 -4.89 22.40 1.82
CA LYS A 28 -4.30 23.59 1.19
C LYS A 28 -4.66 23.75 -0.28
N GLY A 29 -5.42 22.81 -0.87
CA GLY A 29 -5.72 22.81 -2.31
C GLY A 29 -4.49 22.59 -3.21
N THR A 30 -3.40 22.06 -2.66
CA THR A 30 -2.16 21.83 -3.41
C THR A 30 -2.08 20.39 -3.92
N GLU A 31 -1.28 20.20 -4.97
CA GLU A 31 -1.03 18.87 -5.52
C GLU A 31 -0.26 17.99 -4.53
N CYS A 32 -0.60 16.71 -4.50
CA CYS A 32 0.10 15.70 -3.71
C CYS A 32 0.07 14.37 -4.47
N MET A 33 1.26 13.92 -4.87
CA MET A 33 1.43 12.69 -5.64
C MET A 33 0.98 11.43 -4.90
N LEU A 34 0.93 11.48 -3.56
CA LEU A 34 0.53 10.37 -2.70
C LEU A 34 -0.88 10.55 -2.11
N CYS A 35 -1.61 11.58 -2.52
CA CYS A 35 -2.98 11.72 -2.07
C CYS A 35 -3.83 10.56 -2.60
N GLY A 36 -4.72 10.03 -1.76
CA GLY A 36 -5.60 8.92 -2.12
C GLY A 36 -4.93 7.54 -2.06
N MET A 37 -3.64 7.45 -1.72
CA MET A 37 -2.91 6.18 -1.72
C MET A 37 -3.50 5.12 -0.79
N THR A 38 -3.92 5.49 0.42
CA THR A 38 -4.59 4.54 1.33
C THR A 38 -5.85 3.95 0.72
N ARG A 39 -6.70 4.80 0.12
CA ARG A 39 -7.92 4.35 -0.58
C ARG A 39 -7.59 3.47 -1.77
N ALA A 40 -6.56 3.84 -2.54
CA ALA A 40 -6.12 3.08 -3.69
C ALA A 40 -5.62 1.67 -3.29
N PHE A 41 -4.82 1.55 -2.23
CA PHE A 41 -4.35 0.26 -1.72
C PHE A 41 -5.47 -0.61 -1.17
N LEU A 42 -6.51 -0.02 -0.56
CA LEU A 42 -7.71 -0.77 -0.16
C LEU A 42 -8.49 -1.29 -1.38
N LYS A 43 -8.58 -0.50 -2.46
CA LYS A 43 -9.19 -0.98 -3.71
C LYS A 43 -8.37 -2.05 -4.41
N ILE A 44 -7.04 -1.98 -4.35
CA ILE A 44 -6.17 -3.08 -4.77
C ILE A 44 -6.45 -4.35 -3.95
N LYS A 45 -6.60 -4.23 -2.62
CA LYS A 45 -6.99 -5.36 -1.75
C LYS A 45 -8.32 -5.98 -2.18
N GLU A 46 -9.28 -5.16 -2.59
CA GLU A 46 -10.61 -5.57 -3.05
C GLU A 46 -10.63 -6.07 -4.51
N GLY A 47 -9.51 -6.01 -5.23
CA GLY A 47 -9.41 -6.40 -6.65
C GLY A 47 -9.90 -5.34 -7.65
N ASP A 48 -10.29 -4.15 -7.18
CA ASP A 48 -10.75 -3.04 -8.01
C ASP A 48 -9.59 -2.12 -8.43
N PHE A 49 -8.83 -2.56 -9.42
CA PHE A 49 -7.67 -1.81 -9.94
C PHE A 49 -8.08 -0.53 -10.68
N SER A 50 -9.27 -0.50 -11.28
CA SER A 50 -9.78 0.68 -11.98
C SER A 50 -9.99 1.83 -11.00
N LEU A 51 -10.72 1.57 -9.91
CA LEU A 51 -10.96 2.57 -8.89
C LEU A 51 -9.70 2.91 -8.10
N ALA A 52 -8.80 1.94 -7.89
CA ALA A 52 -7.48 2.20 -7.32
C ALA A 52 -6.68 3.22 -8.15
N HIS A 53 -6.67 3.05 -9.48
CA HIS A 53 -6.00 3.97 -10.39
C HIS A 53 -6.63 5.36 -10.38
N GLN A 54 -7.97 5.45 -10.26
CA GLN A 54 -8.68 6.73 -10.12
C GLN A 54 -8.31 7.44 -8.80
N PHE A 55 -8.19 6.71 -7.69
CA PHE A 55 -7.77 7.28 -6.42
C PHE A 55 -6.32 7.76 -6.42
N ASN A 56 -5.43 6.99 -7.06
CA ASN A 56 -4.07 7.41 -7.30
C ASN A 56 -3.45 6.63 -8.47
N ARG A 57 -3.03 7.35 -9.53
CA ARG A 57 -2.50 6.73 -10.76
C ARG A 57 -1.23 5.91 -10.52
N GLY A 58 -0.39 6.30 -9.56
CA GLY A 58 0.85 5.62 -9.19
C GLY A 58 0.66 4.44 -8.24
N SER A 59 -0.55 4.20 -7.75
CA SER A 59 -0.81 3.17 -6.73
C SER A 59 -0.45 1.76 -7.19
N ILE A 60 -0.84 1.37 -8.41
CA ILE A 60 -0.60 0.03 -8.93
C ILE A 60 0.91 -0.25 -9.03
N ILE A 61 1.67 0.70 -9.56
CA ILE A 61 3.12 0.60 -9.68
C ILE A 61 3.76 0.49 -8.29
N LEU A 62 3.43 1.40 -7.37
CA LEU A 62 4.03 1.39 -6.03
C LEU A 62 3.67 0.12 -5.25
N PHE A 63 2.41 -0.32 -5.31
CA PHE A 63 1.99 -1.56 -4.67
C PHE A 63 2.74 -2.75 -5.22
N SER A 64 2.92 -2.83 -6.54
CA SER A 64 3.69 -3.90 -7.18
C SER A 64 5.15 -3.91 -6.70
N LEU A 65 5.79 -2.74 -6.62
CA LEU A 65 7.15 -2.62 -6.07
C LEU A 65 7.22 -3.06 -4.61
N ILE A 66 6.20 -2.76 -3.80
CA ILE A 66 6.12 -3.20 -2.40
C ILE A 66 6.07 -4.73 -2.30
N ILE A 67 5.25 -5.37 -3.13
CA ILE A 67 5.12 -6.84 -3.17
C ILE A 67 6.43 -7.48 -3.63
N VAL A 68 7.01 -7.03 -4.75
CA VAL A 68 8.26 -7.56 -5.29
C VAL A 68 9.40 -7.41 -4.28
N ASN A 69 9.55 -6.23 -3.67
CA ASN A 69 10.59 -6.00 -2.66
C ASN A 69 10.41 -6.92 -1.44
N SER A 70 9.16 -7.12 -1.01
CA SER A 70 8.84 -8.01 0.11
C SER A 70 9.18 -9.48 -0.19
N ILE A 71 8.91 -9.94 -1.41
CA ILE A 71 9.25 -11.31 -1.86
C ILE A 71 10.77 -11.51 -1.91
N ILE A 72 11.51 -10.55 -2.48
CA ILE A 72 12.98 -10.61 -2.55
C ILE A 72 13.56 -10.71 -1.13
N PHE A 73 13.13 -9.81 -0.24
CA PHE A 73 13.61 -9.78 1.14
C PHE A 73 13.37 -11.11 1.88
N ILE A 74 12.15 -11.68 1.77
CA ILE A 74 11.83 -12.96 2.40
C ILE A 74 12.70 -14.08 1.81
N SER A 75 12.83 -14.12 0.48
CA SER A 75 13.61 -15.15 -0.22
C SER A 75 15.07 -15.14 0.21
N GLU A 76 15.69 -13.96 0.26
CA GLU A 76 17.07 -13.79 0.73
C GLU A 76 17.24 -14.23 2.18
N LYS A 77 16.31 -13.89 3.06
CA LYS A 77 16.36 -14.31 4.47
C LYS A 77 16.22 -15.83 4.63
N ILE A 78 15.32 -16.46 3.88
CA ILE A 78 15.15 -17.93 3.90
C ILE A 78 16.41 -18.63 3.38
N ILE A 79 16.98 -18.16 2.27
CA ILE A 79 18.19 -18.75 1.68
C ILE A 79 19.37 -18.64 2.64
N ASN A 80 19.56 -17.48 3.26
CA ASN A 80 20.67 -17.28 4.21
C ASN A 80 20.49 -18.11 5.49
N HIS A 81 19.26 -18.28 5.97
CA HIS A 81 19.00 -19.16 7.11
C HIS A 81 19.24 -20.65 6.79
N LYS A 82 19.07 -21.08 5.54
CA LYS A 82 19.38 -22.45 5.11
C LYS A 82 20.88 -22.73 4.94
N LYS A 83 21.73 -21.68 4.93
CA LYS A 83 23.18 -21.80 4.81
C LYS A 83 23.91 -21.88 6.15
N LEU A 84 23.23 -21.60 7.26
CA LEU A 84 23.72 -21.84 8.63
C LEU A 84 23.36 -23.26 9.08
#